data_AF-A0A2V9SP96-F1
#
_entry.id   AF-A0A2V9SP96-F1
#
_cell.length_a   1.000
_cell.length_b   1.000
_cell.length_c   1.000
_cell.angle_alpha   90.00
_cell.angle_beta   90.00
_cell.angle_gamma   90.00
#
_symmetry.space_group_name_H-M   'P 1'
#
loop_
_entity.id
_entity.type
_entity.pdbx_description
1 polymer ?
#
loop_
_entity_poly.entity_id
_entity_poly.type
_entity_poly.pdbx_seq_one_letter_code
_entity_poly.pdbx_strand_id
1 'polypeptide(L)'
;MNNASYGRVTAGLIAVWFVFALSASALHVFKTDLLPVALGLAVTIPIVAFLLWFATSAAFRQFALSLNPRTLTFVQSWRVAGFTFLVLYAAGILPGVFALPAGLGDIAIGATAPLVAIKLGNFNHRRGFIF
;
A
#
# COMPACT_ATOMS: atom_id res chain seq x y z
N MET A 1 -17.03 -17.26 1.69
CA MET A 1 -17.29 -16.15 0.73
C MET A 1 -16.62 -16.49 -0.58
N ASN A 2 -17.22 -16.14 -1.72
CA ASN A 2 -16.59 -16.32 -3.03
C ASN A 2 -15.71 -15.10 -3.39
N ASN A 3 -14.88 -15.22 -4.43
CA ASN A 3 -13.94 -14.15 -4.83
C ASN A 3 -14.65 -12.82 -5.15
N ALA A 4 -15.84 -12.86 -5.76
CA ALA A 4 -16.63 -11.66 -6.05
C ALA A 4 -17.10 -10.95 -4.76
N SER A 5 -17.43 -11.71 -3.71
CA SER A 5 -17.76 -11.14 -2.41
C SER A 5 -16.55 -10.50 -1.74
N TYR A 6 -15.37 -11.13 -1.81
CA TYR A 6 -14.14 -10.53 -1.29
C TYR A 6 -13.76 -9.27 -2.05
N GLY A 7 -13.90 -9.25 -3.38
CA GLY A 7 -13.67 -8.04 -4.18
C GLY A 7 -14.56 -6.87 -3.75
N ARG A 8 -15.85 -7.12 -3.48
CA ARG A 8 -16.75 -6.10 -2.93
C ARG A 8 -16.32 -5.61 -1.54
N VAL A 9 -15.88 -6.50 -0.66
CA VAL A 9 -15.36 -6.11 0.66
C VAL A 9 -14.09 -5.28 0.51
N THR A 10 -13.14 -5.68 -0.34
CA THR A 10 -11.92 -4.90 -0.60
C THR A 10 -12.25 -3.51 -1.14
N ALA A 11 -13.17 -3.39 -2.10
CA ALA A 11 -13.61 -2.10 -2.62
C ALA A 11 -14.26 -1.24 -1.53
N GLY A 12 -15.12 -1.83 -0.69
CA GLY A 12 -15.72 -1.17 0.46
C GLY A 12 -14.68 -0.68 1.46
N LEU A 13 -13.69 -1.50 1.81
CA LEU A 13 -12.59 -1.12 2.70
C LEU A 13 -11.77 0.05 2.15
N ILE A 14 -11.47 0.04 0.85
CA ILE A 14 -10.77 1.15 0.17
C ILE A 14 -11.61 2.43 0.23
N ALA A 15 -12.90 2.36 -0.08
CA ALA A 15 -13.79 3.51 -0.04
C ALA A 15 -13.92 4.09 1.38
N VAL A 16 -14.12 3.25 2.38
CA VAL A 16 -14.20 3.65 3.79
C VAL A 16 -12.88 4.28 4.23
N TRP A 17 -11.74 3.66 3.91
CA TRP A 17 -10.43 4.22 4.21
C TRP A 17 -10.22 5.59 3.56
N PHE A 18 -10.58 5.74 2.29
CA PHE A 18 -10.43 7.00 1.56
C PHE A 18 -11.29 8.12 2.16
N VAL A 19 -12.58 7.83 2.40
CA VAL A 19 -13.50 8.79 3.03
C VAL A 19 -13.00 9.17 4.42
N PHE A 20 -12.58 8.19 5.22
CA PHE A 20 -12.03 8.44 6.54
C PHE A 20 -10.78 9.33 6.48
N ALA A 21 -9.81 9.00 5.62
CA ALA A 21 -8.57 9.76 5.49
C ALA A 21 -8.83 11.21 5.04
N LEU A 22 -9.73 11.40 4.06
CA LEU A 22 -10.11 12.71 3.56
C LEU A 22 -10.82 13.54 4.63
N SER A 23 -11.82 12.98 5.31
CA SER A 23 -12.55 13.66 6.39
C SER A 23 -11.66 13.97 7.59
N ALA A 24 -10.83 13.02 8.03
CA ALA A 24 -9.90 13.23 9.15
C ALA A 24 -8.86 14.31 8.83
N SER A 25 -8.37 14.37 7.59
CA SER A 25 -7.47 15.44 7.13
C SER A 25 -8.18 16.80 7.12
N ALA A 26 -9.40 16.88 6.60
CA ALA A 26 -10.20 18.10 6.55
C ALA A 26 -10.51 18.65 7.96
N LEU A 27 -10.71 17.75 8.93
CA LEU A 27 -10.94 18.07 10.34
C LEU A 27 -9.64 18.29 11.13
N HIS A 28 -8.48 18.30 10.48
CA HIS A 28 -7.16 18.49 11.10
C HIS A 28 -6.79 17.47 12.18
N VAL A 29 -7.36 16.27 12.16
CA VAL A 29 -7.11 15.20 13.14
C VAL A 29 -5.63 14.79 13.19
N PHE A 30 -4.91 14.94 12.08
CA PHE A 30 -3.51 14.54 11.97
C PHE A 30 -2.49 15.62 12.39
N LYS A 31 -2.91 16.81 12.85
CA LYS A 31 -1.98 17.82 13.38
C LYS A 31 -1.49 17.38 14.77
N THR A 32 -0.21 17.05 14.89
CA THR A 32 0.39 16.62 16.17
C THR A 32 1.88 16.97 16.24
N ASP A 33 2.33 17.35 17.43
CA ASP A 33 3.71 17.78 17.71
C ASP A 33 4.56 16.69 18.42
N LEU A 34 3.99 15.53 18.74
CA LEU A 34 4.62 14.47 19.54
C LEU A 34 5.04 13.25 18.70
N LEU A 35 6.05 12.52 19.18
CA LEU A 35 6.47 11.21 18.64
C LEU A 35 5.25 10.29 18.54
N PRO A 36 4.79 9.96 17.32
CA PRO A 36 3.42 9.54 17.17
C PRO A 36 3.34 8.02 17.30
N VAL A 37 3.15 7.56 18.54
CA VAL A 37 2.67 6.19 18.82
C VAL A 37 1.47 5.86 17.93
N ALA A 38 0.62 6.87 17.67
CA ALA A 38 -0.47 6.79 16.69
C ALA A 38 -0.02 6.43 15.27
N LEU A 39 1.11 6.95 14.75
CA LEU A 39 1.64 6.52 13.45
C LEU A 39 2.16 5.09 13.50
N GLY A 40 2.85 4.71 14.57
CA GLY A 40 3.30 3.33 14.77
C GLY A 40 2.14 2.34 14.75
N LEU A 41 1.07 2.66 15.48
CA LEU A 41 -0.18 1.90 15.49
C LEU A 41 -0.88 1.91 14.11
N ALA A 42 -0.94 3.06 13.44
CA ALA A 42 -1.56 3.18 12.13
C ALA A 42 -0.85 2.32 11.06
N VAL A 43 0.47 2.13 11.17
CA VAL A 43 1.23 1.23 10.29
C VAL A 43 1.05 -0.23 10.69
N THR A 44 1.11 -0.54 11.99
CA THR A 44 1.14 -1.93 12.46
C THR A 44 -0.23 -2.61 12.48
N ILE A 45 -1.30 -1.89 12.83
CA ILE A 45 -2.66 -2.46 12.94
C ILE A 45 -3.12 -3.11 11.63
N PRO A 46 -3.03 -2.46 10.45
CA PRO A 46 -3.46 -3.09 9.20
C PRO A 46 -2.66 -4.34 8.84
N ILE A 47 -1.35 -4.35 9.15
CA ILE A 47 -0.47 -5.50 8.90
C ILE A 47 -0.90 -6.68 9.79
N VAL A 48 -1.07 -6.44 11.09
CA VAL A 48 -1.51 -7.47 12.04
C VAL A 48 -2.90 -7.98 11.68
N ALA A 49 -3.84 -7.09 11.35
CA ALA A 49 -5.19 -7.47 10.92
C ALA A 49 -5.18 -8.34 9.66
N PHE A 50 -4.37 -7.99 8.66
CA PHE A 50 -4.21 -8.81 7.46
C PHE A 50 -3.62 -10.19 7.79
N LEU A 51 -2.54 -10.25 8.57
CA LEU A 51 -1.88 -11.51 8.93
C LEU A 51 -2.81 -12.42 9.74
N LEU A 52 -3.55 -11.87 10.70
CA LEU A 52 -4.54 -12.62 11.48
C LEU A 52 -5.65 -13.18 10.57
N TRP A 53 -6.18 -12.37 9.66
CA TRP A 53 -7.23 -12.83 8.74
C TRP A 53 -6.70 -13.91 7.79
N PHE A 54 -5.47 -13.75 7.28
CA PHE A 54 -4.81 -14.72 6.42
C PHE A 54 -4.51 -16.04 7.12
N ALA A 55 -4.10 -16.00 8.38
CA ALA A 55 -3.81 -17.19 9.18
C ALA A 55 -5.09 -17.95 9.54
N THR A 56 -6.13 -17.24 9.97
CA THR A 56 -7.35 -17.84 10.54
C THR A 56 -8.40 -18.24 9.50
N SER A 57 -8.42 -17.62 8.31
CA SER A 57 -9.44 -17.87 7.29
C SER A 57 -8.87 -18.52 6.03
N ALA A 58 -9.17 -19.80 5.82
CA ALA A 58 -8.79 -20.53 4.61
C ALA A 58 -9.37 -19.90 3.33
N ALA A 59 -10.62 -19.42 3.39
CA ALA A 59 -11.27 -18.77 2.25
C ALA A 59 -10.61 -17.44 1.87
N PHE A 60 -10.25 -16.60 2.85
CA PHE A 60 -9.53 -15.36 2.59
C PHE A 60 -8.13 -15.61 2.05
N ARG A 61 -7.42 -16.60 2.63
CA ARG A 61 -6.11 -17.03 2.13
C ARG A 61 -6.17 -17.49 0.68
N GLN A 62 -7.16 -18.32 0.31
CA GLN A 62 -7.36 -18.74 -1.08
C GLN A 62 -7.66 -17.55 -2.01
N PHE A 63 -8.49 -16.60 -1.57
CA PHE A 63 -8.74 -15.38 -2.32
C PHE A 63 -7.47 -14.56 -2.52
N ALA A 64 -6.71 -14.29 -1.46
CA ALA A 64 -5.47 -13.51 -1.53
C ALA A 64 -4.43 -14.15 -2.46
N LEU A 65 -4.29 -15.48 -2.40
CA LEU A 65 -3.39 -16.25 -3.27
C LEU A 65 -3.90 -16.39 -4.72
N SER A 66 -5.19 -16.12 -4.97
CA SER A 66 -5.75 -16.13 -6.33
C SER A 66 -5.48 -14.83 -7.11
N LEU A 67 -5.02 -13.78 -6.43
CA LEU A 67 -4.72 -12.49 -7.05
C LEU A 67 -3.51 -12.60 -7.96
N ASN A 68 -3.53 -11.90 -9.09
CA ASN A 68 -2.44 -11.90 -10.05
C ASN A 68 -1.27 -11.02 -9.55
N PRO A 69 -0.10 -11.59 -9.20
CA PRO A 69 1.04 -10.81 -8.71
C PRO A 69 1.52 -9.76 -9.72
N ARG A 70 1.47 -10.07 -11.02
CA ARG A 70 1.83 -9.10 -12.07
C ARG A 70 0.97 -7.85 -12.00
N THR A 71 -0.35 -8.01 -11.85
CA THR A 71 -1.27 -6.86 -11.77
C THR A 71 -1.03 -6.08 -10.48
N LEU A 72 -0.88 -6.77 -9.35
CA LEU A 72 -0.62 -6.12 -8.06
C LEU A 72 0.69 -5.32 -8.06
N THR A 73 1.76 -5.88 -8.65
CA THR A 73 3.04 -5.19 -8.82
C THR A 73 2.90 -4.02 -9.79
N PHE A 74 2.23 -4.19 -10.93
CA PHE A 74 2.08 -3.13 -11.92
C PHE A 74 1.37 -1.90 -11.37
N VAL A 75 0.36 -2.06 -10.51
CA VAL A 75 -0.34 -0.93 -9.86
C VAL A 75 0.61 -0.08 -8.99
N GLN A 76 1.71 -0.64 -8.48
CA GLN A 76 2.71 0.12 -7.71
C GLN A 76 3.45 1.15 -8.57
N SER A 77 3.35 1.11 -9.91
CA SER A 77 3.94 2.12 -10.79
C SER A 77 3.43 3.54 -10.50
N TRP A 78 2.21 3.66 -9.95
CA TRP A 78 1.66 4.93 -9.49
C TRP A 78 2.55 5.63 -8.44
N ARG A 79 3.37 4.88 -7.70
CA ARG A 79 4.27 5.43 -6.67
C ARG A 79 5.34 6.37 -7.21
N VAL A 80 5.55 6.47 -8.52
CA VAL A 80 6.37 7.56 -9.09
C VAL A 80 5.86 8.93 -8.63
N ALA A 81 4.55 9.07 -8.33
CA ALA A 81 3.97 10.27 -7.73
C ALA A 81 4.60 10.68 -6.38
N GLY A 82 5.37 9.81 -5.72
CA GLY A 82 6.15 10.12 -4.52
C GLY A 82 7.19 11.23 -4.73
N PHE A 83 7.51 11.60 -5.97
CA PHE A 83 8.30 12.81 -6.27
C PHE A 83 7.71 14.08 -5.65
N THR A 84 6.38 14.11 -5.44
CA THR A 84 5.69 15.21 -4.77
C THR A 84 6.24 15.48 -3.37
N PHE A 85 6.71 14.46 -2.64
CA PHE A 85 7.35 14.65 -1.34
C PHE A 85 8.67 15.43 -1.45
N LEU A 86 9.45 15.19 -2.52
CA LEU A 86 10.69 15.94 -2.77
C LEU A 86 10.41 17.39 -3.13
N VAL A 87 9.35 17.65 -3.90
CA VAL A 87 8.89 19.01 -4.21
C VAL A 87 8.47 19.74 -2.93
N LEU A 88 7.69 19.09 -2.06
CA LEU A 88 7.27 19.67 -0.78
C LEU A 88 8.45 19.91 0.18
N TYR A 89 9.48 19.07 0.14
CA TYR A 89 10.73 19.30 0.86
C TYR A 89 11.49 20.51 0.32
N ALA A 90 11.64 20.60 -1.00
CA ALA A 90 12.29 21.75 -1.64
C ALA A 90 11.56 23.08 -1.36
N ALA A 91 10.23 23.04 -1.22
CA ALA A 91 9.41 24.18 -0.83
C ALA A 91 9.47 24.52 0.68
N GLY A 92 10.19 23.74 1.50
CA GLY A 92 10.27 23.93 2.95
C GLY A 92 8.99 23.55 3.72
N ILE A 93 8.06 22.84 3.08
CA ILE A 93 6.75 22.48 3.67
C ILE A 93 6.85 21.14 4.41
N LEU A 94 7.59 20.18 3.87
CA LEU A 94 7.66 18.82 4.41
C LEU A 94 9.06 18.51 4.96
N PRO A 95 9.20 18.00 6.20
CA PRO A 95 10.51 17.68 6.78
C PRO A 95 11.27 16.61 5.98
N GLY A 96 12.57 16.82 5.78
CA GLY A 96 13.44 15.92 5.02
C GLY A 96 13.54 14.50 5.59
N VAL A 97 13.43 14.35 6.92
CA VAL A 97 13.44 13.04 7.61
C VAL A 97 12.35 12.09 7.12
N PHE A 98 11.22 12.63 6.65
CA PHE A 98 10.16 11.86 6.02
C PHE A 98 10.23 11.96 4.49
N ALA A 99 10.38 13.16 3.96
CA ALA A 99 10.26 13.42 2.52
C ALA A 99 11.31 12.70 1.68
N LEU A 100 12.56 12.62 2.15
CA LEU A 100 13.66 12.00 1.41
C LEU A 100 13.50 10.48 1.33
N PRO A 101 13.38 9.72 2.45
CA PRO A 101 13.21 8.27 2.36
C PRO A 101 11.89 7.88 1.68
N ALA A 102 10.78 8.58 1.97
CA ALA A 102 9.49 8.29 1.35
C ALA A 102 9.50 8.57 -0.15
N GLY A 103 9.94 9.77 -0.55
CA GLY A 103 9.95 10.18 -1.96
C GLY A 103 10.89 9.35 -2.81
N LEU A 104 12.14 9.15 -2.38
CA LEU A 104 13.11 8.33 -3.11
C LEU A 104 12.67 6.86 -3.17
N GLY A 105 12.16 6.32 -2.07
CA GLY A 105 11.66 4.95 -2.02
C GLY A 105 10.47 4.73 -2.96
N ASP A 106 9.50 5.64 -2.94
CA ASP A 106 8.32 5.56 -3.80
C ASP A 106 8.67 5.71 -5.29
N ILE A 107 9.60 6.60 -5.65
CA ILE A 107 10.12 6.70 -7.02
C ILE A 107 10.82 5.40 -7.42
N ALA A 108 11.70 4.86 -6.56
CA ALA A 108 12.42 3.63 -6.86
C ALA A 108 11.47 2.45 -7.11
N ILE A 109 10.47 2.27 -6.24
CA ILE A 109 9.45 1.22 -6.42
C ILE A 109 8.60 1.50 -7.65
N GLY A 110 8.13 2.73 -7.84
CA GLY A 110 7.27 3.09 -8.96
C GLY A 110 7.96 2.90 -10.32
N ALA A 111 9.23 3.27 -10.44
CA ALA A 111 10.01 3.11 -11.66
C ALA A 111 10.34 1.63 -11.95
N THR A 112 10.54 0.81 -10.92
CA THR A 112 10.92 -0.61 -11.09
C THR A 112 9.70 -1.54 -11.23
N ALA A 113 8.53 -1.13 -10.74
CA ALA A 113 7.30 -1.93 -10.75
C ALA A 113 6.90 -2.47 -12.15
N PRO A 114 6.93 -1.70 -13.26
CA PRO A 114 6.63 -2.24 -14.59
C PRO A 114 7.59 -3.36 -15.02
N LEU A 115 8.89 -3.18 -14.76
CA LEU A 115 9.94 -4.13 -15.13
C LEU A 115 9.74 -5.46 -14.39
N VAL A 116 9.47 -5.38 -13.08
CA VAL A 116 9.19 -6.56 -12.25
C VAL A 116 7.88 -7.22 -12.67
N ALA A 117 6.84 -6.44 -12.97
CA ALA A 117 5.55 -6.96 -13.43
C ALA A 117 5.67 -7.72 -14.76
N ILE A 118 6.49 -7.24 -15.70
CA ILE A 118 6.79 -7.95 -16.95
C ILE A 118 7.47 -9.29 -16.65
N LYS A 119 8.47 -9.30 -15.75
CA LYS A 119 9.15 -10.53 -15.34
C LYS A 119 8.21 -11.55 -14.71
N LEU A 120 7.25 -11.11 -13.89
CA LEU A 120 6.20 -11.95 -13.31
C LEU A 120 5.18 -12.48 -14.34
N GLY A 121 5.06 -11.83 -15.50
CA GLY A 121 4.20 -12.29 -16.59
C GLY A 121 4.69 -13.56 -17.28
N ASN A 122 6.01 -13.80 -17.25
CA ASN A 122 6.65 -14.96 -17.89
C ASN A 122 6.34 -16.25 -17.12
N PHE A 123 5.82 -17.27 -17.82
CA PHE A 123 5.40 -18.55 -17.22
C PHE A 123 6.46 -19.21 -16.34
N ASN A 124 7.74 -19.12 -16.72
CA ASN A 124 8.87 -19.69 -15.96
C ASN A 124 9.10 -19.03 -14.58
N HIS A 125 8.61 -17.80 -14.36
CA HIS A 125 8.83 -17.04 -13.13
C HIS A 125 7.59 -16.92 -12.23
N ARG A 126 6.43 -17.45 -12.65
CA ARG A 126 5.18 -17.37 -11.87
C ARG A 126 5.20 -18.19 -10.57
N ARG A 127 6.07 -19.22 -10.49
CA ARG A 127 6.14 -20.13 -9.33
C ARG A 127 7.22 -19.76 -8.31
N GLY A 128 8.23 -18.96 -8.68
CA GLY A 128 9.42 -18.73 -7.84
C GLY A 128 9.24 -17.79 -6.64
N PHE A 129 8.02 -17.30 -6.38
CA PHE A 129 7.74 -16.43 -5.22
C PHE A 129 6.95 -17.11 -4.11
N ILE A 130 6.41 -18.31 -4.37
CA ILE A 130 5.56 -19.05 -3.42
C ILE A 130 6.20 -20.41 -3.05
N PHE A 131 7.29 -20.79 -3.72
CA PHE A 131 8.09 -21.99 -3.46
C PHE A 131 9.58 -21.65 -3.47
#